data_AF-A0A1F5LSJ7-F1
#
_entry.id   AF-A0A1F5LSJ7-F1
#
_cell.length_a   1.000
_cell.length_b   1.000
_cell.length_c   1.000
_cell.angle_alpha   90.00
_cell.angle_beta   90.00
_cell.angle_gamma   90.00
#
_symmetry.space_group_name_H-M   'P 1'
#
loop_
_entity.id
_entity.type
_entity.pdbx_description
1 polymer ?
#
loop_
_entity_poly.entity_id
_entity_poly.type
_entity_poly.pdbx_seq_one_letter_code
_entity_poly.pdbx_strand_id
1 'polypeptide(L)'
;MDQHNESQALRELRIKWPKFDVTVTTHALVTGDHLYHLVPAEPLLYTAPEHKIPDRTQEPDGTVFLSKFQHLAIKYGRVTEHHPAAPCGNVIPEDLEKLRWLGNKVWKCQLETKEPTEVILWDASTPEPGPQSLSLRLQRTGVTKEVKDLVREIHEETDKTWSGVSDNVQAIHSGRASSKPGAKDSYFAAMVFANSEVRTLGYYIFDNILEIAASYPEFDLKHLVVLYKKLVSTPAEFLGYVGTEYLRDSHRKINDLITLNVETNTNQSDAREDLLAMNFKIISGEDVLKVYDDKPPGSKNTIHRHFCSNCSSPIYTTATGTPEYESMLTVTAGTMDLGNDSWKPSMELFCDILQVANSLVAYYTNAETDLCASWPIPNWRVAPPMPAMDSGNVELIMDKDGFSIVYSLWPAPQTLP
;
A
#
# COMPACT_ATOMS: atom_id res chain seq x y z
N MET A 1 -0.01 47.67 15.76
CA MET A 1 -0.80 46.54 15.23
C MET A 1 -0.53 46.54 13.75
N ASP A 2 0.15 45.51 13.25
CA ASP A 2 0.23 45.13 11.84
C ASP A 2 1.02 43.80 11.81
N GLN A 3 0.29 42.70 11.91
CA GLN A 3 0.81 41.36 11.64
C GLN A 3 0.04 40.84 10.42
N HIS A 4 0.63 40.99 9.24
CA HIS A 4 0.10 40.35 8.04
C HIS A 4 0.71 38.94 7.90
N ASN A 5 -0.16 37.98 7.61
CA ASN A 5 0.20 36.58 7.41
C ASN A 5 1.31 36.42 6.37
N GLU A 6 2.47 35.92 6.78
CA GLU A 6 3.34 35.18 5.87
C GLU A 6 2.70 33.82 5.62
N SER A 7 2.25 33.61 4.37
CA SER A 7 1.83 32.30 3.88
C SER A 7 3.00 31.34 3.98
N GLN A 8 2.93 30.36 4.90
CA GLN A 8 3.94 29.29 4.96
C GLN A 8 3.94 28.54 3.63
N ALA A 9 5.06 28.61 2.92
CA ALA A 9 5.26 27.83 1.72
C ALA A 9 5.07 26.34 2.02
N LEU A 10 4.33 25.65 1.15
CA LEU A 10 4.15 24.20 1.22
C LEU A 10 5.52 23.52 1.30
N ARG A 11 5.79 22.83 2.41
CA ARG A 11 7.02 22.07 2.59
C ARG A 11 7.00 20.91 1.60
N GLU A 12 8.04 20.81 0.77
CA GLU A 12 8.21 19.68 -0.15
C GLU A 12 8.25 18.36 0.62
N LEU A 13 7.22 17.53 0.47
CA LEU A 13 7.21 16.15 0.97
C LEU A 13 8.21 15.33 0.12
N ARG A 14 9.46 15.24 0.56
CA ARG A 14 10.54 14.57 -0.18
C ARG A 14 10.54 13.04 0.00
N ILE A 15 9.40 12.41 -0.25
CA ILE A 15 9.39 11.01 -0.61
C ILE A 15 10.17 10.90 -1.93
N LYS A 16 11.26 10.14 -1.95
CA LYS A 16 11.84 9.65 -3.20
C LYS A 16 10.80 8.73 -3.81
N TRP A 17 9.96 9.28 -4.69
CA TRP A 17 8.93 8.52 -5.38
C TRP A 17 9.56 7.25 -5.97
N PRO A 18 9.03 6.05 -5.65
CA PRO A 18 9.40 4.88 -6.42
C PRO A 18 9.12 5.17 -7.88
N LYS A 19 9.86 4.55 -8.80
CA LYS A 19 9.45 4.57 -10.21
C LYS A 19 7.98 4.16 -10.27
N PHE A 20 7.18 4.99 -10.92
CA PHE A 20 5.77 4.73 -11.05
C PHE A 20 5.59 3.54 -12.00
N ASP A 21 4.96 2.49 -11.47
CA ASP A 21 4.53 1.33 -12.24
C ASP A 21 3.05 1.53 -12.61
N VAL A 22 2.56 0.76 -13.59
CA VAL A 22 1.14 0.76 -14.00
C VAL A 22 0.28 0.08 -12.95
N THR A 23 -1.05 0.28 -12.95
CA THR A 23 -1.99 -0.36 -12.01
C THR A 23 -3.46 -0.21 -12.43
N VAL A 24 -4.36 -1.04 -11.90
CA VAL A 24 -5.81 -0.90 -12.12
C VAL A 24 -6.39 0.15 -11.17
N THR A 25 -7.09 1.14 -11.73
CA THR A 25 -7.86 2.09 -10.93
C THR A 25 -9.23 1.55 -10.54
N THR A 26 -9.53 1.77 -9.27
CA THR A 26 -10.75 1.38 -8.58
C THR A 26 -11.50 2.62 -8.10
N HIS A 27 -12.83 2.53 -8.06
CA HIS A 27 -13.68 3.45 -7.31
C HIS A 27 -14.02 2.89 -5.92
N ALA A 28 -14.02 3.74 -4.90
CA ALA A 28 -14.46 3.34 -3.57
C ALA A 28 -15.98 3.05 -3.50
N LEU A 29 -16.37 1.87 -3.00
CA LEU A 29 -17.79 1.56 -2.80
C LEU A 29 -18.38 2.14 -1.50
N VAL A 30 -17.54 2.57 -0.56
CA VAL A 30 -17.96 3.05 0.78
C VAL A 30 -17.60 4.52 1.01
N THR A 31 -16.41 4.93 0.58
CA THR A 31 -15.82 6.24 0.89
C THR A 31 -16.52 7.42 0.20
N GLY A 32 -17.18 7.22 -0.94
CA GLY A 32 -17.77 8.27 -1.78
C GLY A 32 -16.98 8.48 -3.07
N ASP A 33 -16.99 9.72 -3.60
CA ASP A 33 -16.31 10.14 -4.84
C ASP A 33 -14.78 10.13 -4.69
N HIS A 34 -14.21 8.92 -4.65
CA HIS A 34 -12.81 8.68 -4.34
C HIS A 34 -12.27 7.54 -5.22
N LEU A 35 -11.28 7.86 -6.05
CA LEU A 35 -10.52 6.88 -6.81
C LEU A 35 -9.33 6.39 -5.98
N TYR A 36 -8.92 5.13 -6.17
CA TYR A 36 -7.62 4.65 -5.70
C TYR A 36 -7.13 3.50 -6.54
N HIS A 37 -5.83 3.25 -6.47
CA HIS A 37 -5.18 2.09 -7.08
C HIS A 37 -4.04 1.59 -6.20
N LEU A 38 -3.68 0.32 -6.39
CA LEU A 38 -2.57 -0.28 -5.67
C LEU A 38 -1.25 0.18 -6.28
N VAL A 39 -0.40 0.77 -5.45
CA VAL A 39 1.00 1.04 -5.73
C VAL A 39 1.79 -0.12 -5.12
N PRO A 40 2.49 -0.93 -5.92
CA PRO A 40 3.21 -2.12 -5.46
C PRO A 40 4.51 -1.70 -4.76
N ALA A 41 4.40 -0.99 -3.64
CA ALA A 41 5.49 -0.38 -2.91
C ALA A 41 5.37 -0.72 -1.43
N GLU A 42 6.15 -1.70 -0.95
CA GLU A 42 6.24 -1.99 0.47
C GLU A 42 6.52 -0.76 1.35
N PRO A 43 7.34 0.24 0.95
CA PRO A 43 7.55 1.43 1.77
C PRO A 43 6.28 2.08 2.31
N LEU A 44 5.17 2.01 1.59
CA LEU A 44 3.91 2.58 2.03
C LEU A 44 3.39 1.94 3.32
N LEU A 45 3.55 0.62 3.51
CA LEU A 45 3.03 -0.13 4.67
C LEU A 45 3.45 0.48 6.02
N TYR A 46 4.73 0.84 6.15
CA TYR A 46 5.30 1.25 7.43
C TYR A 46 6.09 2.56 7.42
N THR A 47 6.22 3.25 6.28
CA THR A 47 6.70 4.65 6.28
C THR A 47 5.66 5.53 6.96
N ALA A 48 6.03 6.16 8.09
CA ALA A 48 5.23 7.19 8.71
C ALA A 48 5.22 8.44 7.80
N PRO A 49 4.05 8.95 7.39
CA PRO A 49 3.99 10.20 6.62
C PRO A 49 4.30 11.39 7.53
N GLU A 50 5.09 12.35 7.02
CA GLU A 50 5.47 13.58 7.74
C GLU A 50 4.24 14.43 8.12
N HIS A 51 3.17 14.33 7.33
CA HIS A 51 1.93 15.05 7.56
C HIS A 51 0.71 14.12 7.43
N LYS A 52 -0.23 14.26 8.36
CA LYS A 52 -1.58 13.68 8.27
C LYS A 52 -2.61 14.76 8.55
N ILE A 53 -3.66 14.79 7.73
CA ILE A 53 -4.89 15.52 8.03
C ILE A 53 -5.83 14.61 8.83
N PRO A 54 -6.63 15.15 9.77
CA PRO A 54 -7.47 14.34 10.65
C PRO A 54 -8.73 13.80 9.96
N ASP A 55 -9.22 14.46 8.92
CA ASP A 55 -10.49 14.14 8.26
C ASP A 55 -10.44 14.46 6.75
N ARG A 56 -10.34 13.41 5.92
CA ARG A 56 -10.31 13.51 4.44
C ARG A 56 -11.60 14.05 3.81
N THR A 57 -12.71 14.13 4.55
CA THR A 57 -13.94 14.75 4.04
C THR A 57 -13.77 16.26 3.82
N GLN A 58 -12.84 16.91 4.54
CA GLN A 58 -12.61 18.36 4.52
C GLN A 58 -11.63 18.84 3.43
N GLU A 59 -10.77 17.94 2.91
CA GLU A 59 -9.80 18.27 1.86
C GLU A 59 -10.49 18.69 0.54
N PRO A 60 -9.87 19.50 -0.32
CA PRO A 60 -10.46 19.88 -1.60
C PRO A 60 -10.55 18.70 -2.60
N ASP A 61 -11.38 18.85 -3.62
CA ASP A 61 -11.34 17.96 -4.79
C ASP A 61 -9.98 18.09 -5.48
N GLY A 62 -9.45 16.99 -5.99
CA GLY A 62 -8.11 16.90 -6.58
C GLY A 62 -7.02 16.48 -5.60
N THR A 63 -7.26 16.46 -4.27
CA THR A 63 -6.24 16.02 -3.32
C THR A 63 -5.86 14.56 -3.52
N VAL A 64 -4.55 14.33 -3.64
CA VAL A 64 -3.90 13.04 -3.80
C VAL A 64 -3.36 12.60 -2.45
N PHE A 65 -3.64 11.36 -2.06
CA PHE A 65 -3.23 10.76 -0.80
C PHE A 65 -2.36 9.53 -1.04
N LEU A 66 -1.39 9.32 -0.15
CA LEU A 66 -0.78 8.01 0.08
C LEU A 66 -1.32 7.43 1.39
N SER A 67 -1.26 6.10 1.53
CA SER A 67 -1.79 5.40 2.69
C SER A 67 -1.00 4.13 2.97
N LYS A 68 -1.10 3.62 4.22
CA LYS A 68 -0.34 2.42 4.65
C LYS A 68 -0.61 1.22 3.77
N PHE A 69 -1.88 0.88 3.61
CA PHE A 69 -2.67 1.18 2.41
C PHE A 69 -2.27 0.45 1.12
N GLN A 70 -0.99 0.62 0.77
CA GLN A 70 -0.45 0.55 -0.58
C GLN A 70 -1.24 1.34 -1.63
N HIS A 71 -2.19 2.20 -1.23
CA HIS A 71 -2.97 2.99 -2.18
C HIS A 71 -2.37 4.37 -2.39
N LEU A 72 -2.32 4.78 -3.65
CA LEU A 72 -2.46 6.18 -4.04
C LEU A 72 -3.94 6.41 -4.36
N ALA A 73 -4.52 7.41 -3.71
CA ALA A 73 -5.94 7.72 -3.79
C ALA A 73 -6.16 9.19 -4.18
N ILE A 74 -7.22 9.48 -4.92
CA ILE A 74 -7.55 10.84 -5.40
C ILE A 74 -9.03 11.12 -5.12
N LYS A 75 -9.30 12.14 -4.30
CA LYS A 75 -10.65 12.66 -4.08
C LYS A 75 -11.08 13.47 -5.30
N TYR A 76 -12.27 13.21 -5.85
CA TYR A 76 -12.82 13.99 -6.97
C TYR A 76 -14.18 14.65 -6.69
N GLY A 77 -14.75 14.37 -5.52
CA GLY A 77 -16.03 14.94 -5.07
C GLY A 77 -16.32 14.66 -3.60
N ARG A 78 -17.59 14.33 -3.30
CA ARG A 78 -18.04 14.13 -1.93
C ARG A 78 -17.53 12.81 -1.35
N VAL A 79 -16.74 12.92 -0.28
CA VAL A 79 -16.29 11.82 0.58
C VAL A 79 -17.07 11.82 1.89
N THR A 80 -17.40 10.64 2.43
CA THR A 80 -18.13 10.43 3.70
C THR A 80 -17.27 9.74 4.77
N GLU A 81 -16.20 9.07 4.38
CA GLU A 81 -15.22 8.48 5.29
C GLU A 81 -14.36 9.58 5.92
N HIS A 82 -14.45 9.77 7.23
CA HIS A 82 -13.73 10.81 7.97
C HIS A 82 -12.40 10.33 8.57
N HIS A 83 -11.86 9.21 8.10
CA HIS A 83 -10.58 8.71 8.60
C HIS A 83 -9.42 9.66 8.21
N PRO A 84 -8.41 9.80 9.09
CA PRO A 84 -7.18 10.50 8.76
C PRO A 84 -6.55 10.01 7.44
N ALA A 85 -5.85 10.90 6.75
CA ALA A 85 -5.15 10.58 5.51
C ALA A 85 -3.83 11.36 5.42
N ALA A 86 -2.93 10.93 4.54
CA ALA A 86 -1.67 11.62 4.28
C ALA A 86 -1.70 12.21 2.87
N PRO A 87 -2.07 13.50 2.70
CA PRO A 87 -2.05 14.14 1.40
C PRO A 87 -0.60 14.32 0.94
N CYS A 88 -0.33 14.06 -0.33
CA CYS A 88 1.00 14.08 -0.94
C CYS A 88 1.05 14.90 -2.23
N GLY A 89 -0.08 15.44 -2.68
CA GLY A 89 -0.18 16.26 -3.90
C GLY A 89 -1.61 16.71 -4.17
N ASN A 90 -1.80 17.48 -5.23
CA ASN A 90 -3.11 17.85 -5.75
C ASN A 90 -3.09 17.82 -7.29
N VAL A 91 -4.19 17.41 -7.90
CA VAL A 91 -4.45 17.61 -9.34
C VAL A 91 -4.57 19.10 -9.62
N ILE A 92 -4.01 19.57 -10.74
CA ILE A 92 -4.02 20.98 -11.12
C ILE A 92 -5.47 21.47 -11.39
N PRO A 93 -5.80 22.74 -11.11
CA PRO A 93 -7.17 23.26 -11.26
C PRO A 93 -7.80 23.02 -12.63
N GLU A 94 -6.99 23.08 -13.69
CA GLU A 94 -7.38 22.91 -15.09
C GLU A 94 -7.88 21.48 -15.42
N ASP A 95 -7.45 20.49 -14.63
CA ASP A 95 -7.76 19.07 -14.84
C ASP A 95 -8.85 18.53 -13.90
N LEU A 96 -9.39 19.35 -12.98
CA LEU A 96 -10.41 18.90 -12.02
C LEU A 96 -11.71 18.39 -12.70
N GLU A 97 -12.14 18.99 -13.80
CA GLU A 97 -13.29 18.47 -14.58
C GLU A 97 -12.96 17.15 -15.30
N LYS A 98 -11.71 16.96 -15.76
CA LYS A 98 -11.26 15.68 -16.32
C LYS A 98 -11.23 14.60 -15.25
N LEU A 99 -10.78 14.93 -14.05
CA LEU A 99 -10.78 14.04 -12.88
C LEU A 99 -12.22 13.66 -12.49
N ARG A 100 -13.17 14.60 -12.48
CA ARG A 100 -14.60 14.30 -12.23
C ARG A 100 -15.19 13.41 -13.31
N TRP A 101 -14.89 13.67 -14.58
CA TRP A 101 -15.31 12.80 -15.68
C TRP A 101 -14.73 11.38 -15.53
N LEU A 102 -13.44 11.27 -15.20
CA LEU A 102 -12.76 10.01 -14.94
C LEU A 102 -13.40 9.25 -13.77
N GLY A 103 -13.64 9.92 -12.64
CA GLY A 103 -14.30 9.35 -11.46
C GLY A 103 -15.64 8.70 -11.81
N ASN A 104 -16.49 9.45 -12.52
CA ASN A 104 -17.78 8.95 -13.02
C ASN A 104 -17.63 7.81 -14.05
N LYS A 105 -16.61 7.82 -14.91
CA LYS A 105 -16.35 6.74 -15.89
C LYS A 105 -15.89 5.47 -15.19
N VAL A 106 -14.96 5.54 -14.22
CA VAL A 106 -14.51 4.39 -13.41
C VAL A 106 -15.68 3.84 -12.59
N TRP A 107 -16.47 4.71 -11.93
CA TRP A 107 -17.69 4.29 -11.23
C TRP A 107 -18.62 3.51 -12.15
N LYS A 108 -18.85 4.00 -13.38
CA LYS A 108 -19.66 3.29 -14.37
C LYS A 108 -19.05 1.96 -14.80
N CYS A 109 -17.73 1.88 -14.99
CA CYS A 109 -17.06 0.62 -15.30
C CYS A 109 -17.27 -0.42 -14.17
N GLN A 110 -17.07 -0.01 -12.92
CA GLN A 110 -17.23 -0.88 -11.75
C GLN A 110 -18.70 -1.25 -11.48
N LEU A 111 -19.64 -0.32 -11.63
CA LEU A 111 -21.07 -0.62 -11.40
C LEU A 111 -21.71 -1.38 -12.55
N GLU A 112 -21.36 -1.09 -13.80
CA GLU A 112 -22.06 -1.60 -15.00
C GLU A 112 -21.19 -2.48 -15.90
N THR A 113 -20.16 -1.94 -16.57
CA THR A 113 -19.56 -2.59 -17.76
C THR A 113 -18.54 -3.68 -17.45
N LYS A 114 -17.93 -3.64 -16.26
CA LYS A 114 -16.87 -4.55 -15.78
C LYS A 114 -15.58 -4.47 -16.59
N GLU A 115 -15.42 -3.41 -17.37
CA GLU A 115 -14.21 -3.11 -18.14
C GLU A 115 -13.10 -2.63 -17.19
N PRO A 116 -11.94 -3.33 -17.10
CA PRO A 116 -10.80 -2.85 -16.32
C PRO A 116 -10.36 -1.47 -16.81
N THR A 117 -10.02 -0.58 -15.87
CA THR A 117 -9.46 0.74 -16.18
C THR A 117 -8.00 0.76 -15.73
N GLU A 118 -7.09 0.55 -16.68
CA GLU A 118 -5.66 0.68 -16.47
C GLU A 118 -5.31 2.17 -16.25
N VAL A 119 -4.40 2.43 -15.31
CA VAL A 119 -3.86 3.76 -15.03
C VAL A 119 -2.35 3.68 -14.98
N ILE A 120 -1.74 4.57 -15.75
CA ILE A 120 -0.30 4.78 -15.83
C ILE A 120 0.00 6.06 -15.06
N LEU A 121 0.92 6.01 -14.11
CA LEU A 121 1.51 7.19 -13.50
C LEU A 121 2.96 7.31 -13.98
N TRP A 122 3.45 8.53 -14.15
CA TRP A 122 4.85 8.78 -14.47
C TRP A 122 5.28 10.17 -14.05
N ASP A 123 6.59 10.38 -14.03
CA ASP A 123 7.17 11.72 -13.88
C ASP A 123 7.01 12.47 -15.20
N ALA A 124 6.16 13.50 -15.22
CA ALA A 124 5.86 14.31 -16.40
C ALA A 124 7.06 15.10 -16.96
N SER A 125 8.18 15.19 -16.23
CA SER A 125 9.45 15.70 -16.77
C SER A 125 10.16 14.68 -17.68
N THR A 126 9.70 13.44 -17.70
CA THR A 126 10.17 12.34 -18.55
C THR A 126 9.11 11.97 -19.62
N PRO A 127 9.51 11.38 -20.77
CA PRO A 127 8.57 10.86 -21.74
C PRO A 127 7.62 9.82 -21.14
N GLU A 128 6.38 9.78 -21.62
CA GLU A 128 5.40 8.76 -21.24
C GLU A 128 5.97 7.35 -21.45
N PRO A 129 5.85 6.43 -20.47
CA PRO A 129 6.43 5.11 -20.56
C PRO A 129 5.70 4.27 -21.62
N GLY A 130 6.47 3.63 -22.52
CA GLY A 130 5.90 2.73 -23.51
C GLY A 130 5.46 1.38 -22.90
N PRO A 131 4.59 0.60 -23.59
CA PRO A 131 4.03 -0.66 -23.07
C PRO A 131 5.04 -1.68 -22.52
N GLN A 132 6.26 -1.69 -23.07
CA GLN A 132 7.35 -2.59 -22.66
C GLN A 132 8.03 -2.19 -21.34
N SER A 133 7.68 -1.03 -20.78
CA SER A 133 8.25 -0.49 -19.53
C SER A 133 7.27 -0.50 -18.35
N LEU A 134 6.15 -1.19 -18.49
CA LEU A 134 5.02 -1.18 -17.55
C LEU A 134 5.00 -2.39 -16.58
N SER A 135 5.91 -3.36 -16.72
CA SER A 135 6.03 -4.51 -15.81
C SER A 135 6.41 -4.11 -14.39
N LEU A 136 5.82 -4.81 -13.43
CA LEU A 136 6.06 -4.67 -12.00
C LEU A 136 7.53 -4.82 -11.62
N ARG A 137 7.97 -4.02 -10.66
CA ARG A 137 9.30 -4.20 -10.06
C ARG A 137 9.30 -5.24 -8.94
N LEU A 138 10.07 -6.32 -9.13
CA LEU A 138 10.39 -7.27 -8.06
C LEU A 138 11.17 -6.62 -6.90
N GLN A 139 10.60 -6.64 -5.68
CA GLN A 139 11.14 -5.92 -4.51
C GLN A 139 12.04 -6.78 -3.61
N ARG A 140 11.67 -8.04 -3.37
CA ARG A 140 12.55 -9.07 -2.78
C ARG A 140 12.82 -10.18 -3.77
N THR A 141 13.94 -10.85 -3.55
CA THR A 141 14.23 -12.16 -4.16
C THR A 141 14.53 -13.24 -3.12
N GLY A 142 14.93 -12.87 -1.90
CA GLY A 142 15.41 -13.82 -0.89
C GLY A 142 16.88 -14.16 -1.07
N VAL A 143 17.34 -15.17 -0.34
CA VAL A 143 18.73 -15.65 -0.32
C VAL A 143 18.83 -17.05 -0.89
N THR A 144 18.04 -18.02 -0.42
CA THR A 144 18.10 -19.39 -0.95
C THR A 144 17.51 -19.49 -2.35
N LYS A 145 17.93 -20.52 -3.10
CA LYS A 145 17.53 -20.67 -4.50
C LYS A 145 16.05 -21.00 -4.62
N GLU A 146 15.56 -21.88 -3.75
CA GLU A 146 14.19 -22.37 -3.74
C GLU A 146 13.20 -21.24 -3.45
N VAL A 147 13.58 -20.33 -2.54
CA VAL A 147 12.82 -19.10 -2.26
C VAL A 147 12.87 -18.13 -3.43
N LYS A 148 14.04 -17.92 -4.06
CA LYS A 148 14.15 -17.09 -5.28
C LYS A 148 13.28 -17.59 -6.43
N ASP A 149 13.21 -18.91 -6.61
CA ASP A 149 12.43 -19.53 -7.67
C ASP A 149 10.91 -19.37 -7.37
N LEU A 150 10.46 -19.57 -6.12
CA LEU A 150 9.06 -19.35 -5.72
C LEU A 150 8.63 -17.87 -5.77
N VAL A 151 9.48 -16.96 -5.29
CA VAL A 151 9.18 -15.52 -5.28
C VAL A 151 9.09 -14.97 -6.70
N ARG A 152 9.90 -15.51 -7.62
CA ARG A 152 9.77 -15.24 -9.05
C ARG A 152 8.46 -15.78 -9.62
N GLU A 153 8.08 -17.02 -9.30
CA GLU A 153 6.81 -17.61 -9.76
C GLU A 153 5.60 -16.75 -9.34
N ILE A 154 5.56 -16.32 -8.08
CA ILE A 154 4.50 -15.44 -7.54
C ILE A 154 4.50 -14.08 -8.24
N HIS A 155 5.69 -13.50 -8.46
CA HIS A 155 5.82 -12.23 -9.15
C HIS A 155 5.38 -12.29 -10.62
N GLU A 156 5.75 -13.34 -11.36
CA GLU A 156 5.39 -13.53 -12.77
C GLU A 156 3.88 -13.71 -12.94
N GLU A 157 3.19 -14.44 -12.04
CA GLU A 157 1.71 -14.54 -12.08
C GLU A 157 1.03 -13.23 -11.64
N THR A 158 1.65 -12.48 -10.72
CA THR A 158 1.17 -11.14 -10.31
C THR A 158 1.26 -10.16 -11.48
N ASP A 159 2.42 -10.04 -12.14
CA ASP A 159 2.65 -9.16 -13.30
C ASP A 159 1.70 -9.50 -14.46
N LYS A 160 1.59 -10.80 -14.79
CA LYS A 160 0.66 -11.33 -15.80
C LYS A 160 -0.80 -10.94 -15.58
N THR A 161 -1.24 -10.81 -14.34
CA THR A 161 -2.64 -10.51 -14.00
C THR A 161 -2.86 -9.08 -13.49
N TRP A 162 -1.80 -8.25 -13.46
CA TRP A 162 -1.79 -6.99 -12.73
C TRP A 162 -2.79 -5.95 -13.24
N SER A 163 -2.84 -5.71 -14.55
CA SER A 163 -3.84 -4.84 -15.19
C SER A 163 -5.09 -5.57 -15.71
N GLY A 164 -5.21 -6.87 -15.41
CA GLY A 164 -6.26 -7.75 -15.93
C GLY A 164 -7.20 -8.32 -14.88
N VAL A 165 -8.01 -9.29 -15.30
CA VAL A 165 -8.82 -10.14 -14.40
C VAL A 165 -8.21 -11.53 -14.43
N SER A 166 -7.90 -12.10 -13.27
CA SER A 166 -7.36 -13.47 -13.21
C SER A 166 -8.42 -14.53 -13.47
N ASP A 167 -7.99 -15.68 -14.00
CA ASP A 167 -8.88 -16.81 -14.30
C ASP A 167 -9.63 -17.29 -13.05
N ASN A 168 -8.97 -17.29 -11.88
CA ASN A 168 -9.56 -17.67 -10.59
C ASN A 168 -10.68 -16.70 -10.17
N VAL A 169 -10.44 -15.39 -10.24
CA VAL A 169 -11.47 -14.38 -9.94
C VAL A 169 -12.62 -14.50 -10.94
N GLN A 170 -12.33 -14.63 -12.23
CA GLN A 170 -13.36 -14.82 -13.26
C GLN A 170 -14.18 -16.09 -13.01
N ALA A 171 -13.55 -17.20 -12.61
CA ALA A 171 -14.23 -18.46 -12.31
C ALA A 171 -15.19 -18.33 -11.10
N ILE A 172 -14.78 -17.64 -10.04
CA ILE A 172 -15.66 -17.36 -8.88
C ILE A 172 -16.89 -16.53 -9.31
N HIS A 173 -16.68 -15.43 -10.06
CA HIS A 173 -17.74 -14.48 -10.44
C HIS A 173 -18.73 -15.05 -11.46
N SER A 174 -18.28 -15.99 -12.30
CA SER A 174 -19.13 -16.68 -13.27
C SER A 174 -19.72 -18.01 -12.76
N GLY A 175 -19.56 -18.34 -11.48
CA GLY A 175 -20.05 -19.60 -10.90
C GLY A 175 -19.37 -20.86 -11.47
N ARG A 176 -18.18 -20.70 -12.06
CA ARG A 176 -17.37 -21.74 -12.71
C ARG A 176 -16.23 -22.29 -11.83
N ALA A 177 -16.11 -21.83 -10.57
CA ALA A 177 -15.14 -22.36 -9.61
C ALA A 177 -15.25 -23.90 -9.48
N SER A 178 -14.10 -24.57 -9.49
CA SER A 178 -13.97 -26.02 -9.71
C SER A 178 -14.75 -26.87 -8.69
N SER A 179 -14.75 -26.42 -7.43
CA SER A 179 -15.39 -27.03 -6.26
C SER A 179 -16.91 -26.80 -6.18
N LYS A 180 -17.46 -25.90 -7.01
CA LYS A 180 -18.84 -25.37 -6.93
C LYS A 180 -19.21 -24.90 -5.51
N PRO A 181 -18.45 -23.95 -4.93
CA PRO A 181 -18.64 -23.53 -3.55
C PRO A 181 -19.91 -22.69 -3.44
N GLY A 182 -20.78 -23.06 -2.51
CA GLY A 182 -22.06 -22.38 -2.31
C GLY A 182 -23.11 -23.29 -1.68
N ALA A 183 -24.05 -22.70 -0.95
CA ALA A 183 -25.19 -23.43 -0.41
C ALA A 183 -26.39 -23.32 -1.37
N LYS A 184 -27.15 -24.41 -1.53
CA LYS A 184 -28.37 -24.47 -2.35
C LYS A 184 -28.13 -24.01 -3.81
N ASP A 185 -27.08 -24.54 -4.42
CA ASP A 185 -26.71 -24.29 -5.83
C ASP A 185 -26.48 -22.80 -6.19
N SER A 186 -26.15 -21.96 -5.20
CA SER A 186 -25.86 -20.54 -5.37
C SER A 186 -24.44 -20.18 -4.96
N TYR A 187 -23.67 -19.62 -5.90
CA TYR A 187 -22.29 -19.17 -5.72
C TYR A 187 -22.17 -17.75 -5.13
N PHE A 188 -23.29 -17.02 -4.97
CA PHE A 188 -23.33 -15.66 -4.40
C PHE A 188 -22.62 -15.57 -3.05
N ALA A 189 -22.86 -16.52 -2.14
CA ALA A 189 -22.20 -16.53 -0.85
C ALA A 189 -20.69 -16.75 -0.98
N ALA A 190 -20.25 -17.60 -1.91
CA ALA A 190 -18.84 -17.84 -2.16
C ALA A 190 -18.12 -16.59 -2.72
N MET A 191 -18.76 -15.80 -3.58
CA MET A 191 -18.24 -14.49 -4.00
C MET A 191 -18.06 -13.53 -2.82
N VAL A 192 -19.08 -13.42 -1.95
CA VAL A 192 -19.03 -12.54 -0.77
C VAL A 192 -17.90 -12.95 0.17
N PHE A 193 -17.77 -14.25 0.46
CA PHE A 193 -16.66 -14.79 1.26
C PHE A 193 -15.30 -14.57 0.60
N ALA A 194 -15.19 -14.77 -0.72
CA ALA A 194 -13.95 -14.51 -1.45
C ALA A 194 -13.50 -13.05 -1.30
N ASN A 195 -14.42 -12.11 -1.51
CA ASN A 195 -14.17 -10.68 -1.35
C ASN A 195 -13.72 -10.33 0.08
N SER A 196 -14.40 -10.81 1.12
CA SER A 196 -14.05 -10.46 2.50
C SER A 196 -12.75 -11.13 2.99
N GLU A 197 -12.57 -12.41 2.72
CA GLU A 197 -11.43 -13.20 3.22
C GLU A 197 -10.14 -12.85 2.48
N VAL A 198 -10.18 -12.72 1.15
CA VAL A 198 -8.98 -12.31 0.40
C VAL A 198 -8.55 -10.92 0.84
N ARG A 199 -9.47 -9.95 0.86
CA ARG A 199 -9.22 -8.58 1.31
C ARG A 199 -8.53 -8.56 2.69
N THR A 200 -9.07 -9.30 3.66
CA THR A 200 -8.50 -9.44 5.02
C THR A 200 -7.10 -10.08 5.01
N LEU A 201 -6.90 -11.13 4.22
CA LEU A 201 -5.65 -11.89 4.17
C LEU A 201 -4.46 -11.05 3.68
N GLY A 202 -4.63 -10.26 2.63
CA GLY A 202 -3.58 -9.33 2.22
C GLY A 202 -3.35 -8.28 3.30
N TYR A 203 -4.42 -7.57 3.65
CA TYR A 203 -4.26 -6.28 4.27
C TYR A 203 -4.06 -6.26 5.76
N TYR A 204 -4.48 -7.34 6.42
CA TYR A 204 -4.51 -7.43 7.87
C TYR A 204 -3.52 -8.46 8.38
N ILE A 205 -3.15 -9.39 7.50
CA ILE A 205 -2.31 -10.51 7.84
C ILE A 205 -0.95 -10.33 7.18
N PHE A 206 -0.83 -10.35 5.84
CA PHE A 206 0.49 -10.17 5.20
C PHE A 206 1.10 -8.80 5.50
N ASP A 207 0.36 -7.71 5.27
CA ASP A 207 0.85 -6.33 5.50
C ASP A 207 1.29 -6.07 6.93
N ASN A 208 0.53 -6.58 7.91
CA ASN A 208 0.85 -6.36 9.31
C ASN A 208 2.01 -7.27 9.75
N ILE A 209 2.18 -8.47 9.18
CA ILE A 209 3.39 -9.28 9.39
C ILE A 209 4.63 -8.53 8.88
N LEU A 210 4.53 -7.81 7.75
CA LEU A 210 5.60 -6.96 7.23
C LEU A 210 5.88 -5.72 8.08
N GLU A 211 4.84 -4.96 8.42
CA GLU A 211 4.96 -3.79 9.28
C GLU A 211 5.57 -4.16 10.64
N ILE A 212 5.12 -5.28 11.24
CA ILE A 212 5.72 -5.86 12.44
C ILE A 212 7.20 -6.19 12.20
N ALA A 213 7.51 -6.94 11.14
CA ALA A 213 8.87 -7.37 10.83
C ALA A 213 9.86 -6.23 10.58
N ALA A 214 9.38 -5.06 10.14
CA ALA A 214 10.21 -3.92 9.81
C ALA A 214 10.27 -2.84 10.90
N SER A 215 9.19 -2.66 11.67
CA SER A 215 9.07 -1.59 12.66
C SER A 215 9.31 -2.05 14.11
N TYR A 216 9.23 -3.36 14.38
CA TYR A 216 9.30 -3.94 15.73
C TYR A 216 10.42 -5.00 15.80
N PRO A 217 11.68 -4.58 16.03
CA PRO A 217 12.85 -5.47 15.97
C PRO A 217 12.84 -6.57 17.04
N GLU A 218 12.01 -6.48 18.07
CA GLU A 218 11.77 -7.53 19.06
C GLU A 218 11.06 -8.77 18.47
N PHE A 219 10.38 -8.65 17.32
CA PHE A 219 9.79 -9.78 16.62
C PHE A 219 10.86 -10.50 15.79
N ASP A 220 11.55 -11.43 16.45
CA ASP A 220 12.52 -12.33 15.81
C ASP A 220 11.88 -13.24 14.73
N LEU A 221 12.72 -13.99 14.02
CA LEU A 221 12.30 -14.90 12.96
C LEU A 221 11.20 -15.89 13.41
N LYS A 222 11.32 -16.45 14.61
CA LYS A 222 10.41 -17.47 15.14
C LYS A 222 9.02 -16.87 15.41
N HIS A 223 8.95 -15.64 15.90
CA HIS A 223 7.66 -14.94 16.08
C HIS A 223 6.96 -14.73 14.73
N LEU A 224 7.68 -14.27 13.71
CA LEU A 224 7.13 -14.06 12.37
C LEU A 224 6.66 -15.37 11.71
N VAL A 225 7.42 -16.46 11.84
CA VAL A 225 7.00 -17.80 11.39
C VAL A 225 5.68 -18.23 12.06
N VAL A 226 5.53 -17.98 13.36
CA VAL A 226 4.30 -18.31 14.10
C VAL A 226 3.13 -17.45 13.64
N LEU A 227 3.33 -16.15 13.44
CA LEU A 227 2.28 -15.25 12.90
C LEU A 227 1.81 -15.72 11.52
N TYR A 228 2.73 -15.98 10.59
CA TYR A 228 2.41 -16.50 9.26
C TYR A 228 1.60 -17.80 9.36
N LYS A 229 2.14 -18.83 10.03
CA LYS A 229 1.49 -20.15 10.11
C LYS A 229 0.12 -20.13 10.80
N LYS A 230 -0.09 -19.22 11.77
CA LYS A 230 -1.36 -19.13 12.51
C LYS A 230 -2.43 -18.27 11.83
N LEU A 231 -2.04 -17.20 11.15
CA LEU A 231 -2.99 -16.26 10.57
C LEU A 231 -3.32 -16.61 9.10
N VAL A 232 -2.35 -17.07 8.32
CA VAL A 232 -2.50 -17.28 6.87
C VAL A 232 -3.20 -18.60 6.52
N SER A 233 -2.93 -19.66 7.27
CA SER A 233 -3.21 -21.03 6.82
C SER A 233 -4.71 -21.34 6.63
N THR A 234 -5.56 -21.05 7.62
CA THR A 234 -7.00 -21.33 7.51
C THR A 234 -7.68 -20.49 6.42
N PRO A 235 -7.47 -19.15 6.33
CA PRO A 235 -8.00 -18.36 5.22
C PRO A 235 -7.52 -18.85 3.85
N ALA A 236 -6.22 -19.11 3.67
CA ALA A 236 -5.68 -19.54 2.37
C ALA A 236 -6.23 -20.90 1.91
N GLU A 237 -6.38 -21.87 2.81
CA GLU A 237 -7.00 -23.17 2.51
C GLU A 237 -8.49 -23.02 2.15
N PHE A 238 -9.24 -22.22 2.91
CA PHE A 238 -10.65 -21.94 2.61
C PHE A 238 -10.83 -21.24 1.26
N LEU A 239 -9.98 -20.25 0.97
CA LEU A 239 -9.99 -19.51 -0.29
C LEU A 239 -9.64 -20.39 -1.49
N GLY A 240 -8.69 -21.33 -1.33
CA GLY A 240 -8.44 -22.36 -2.33
C GLY A 240 -9.58 -23.38 -2.52
N TYR A 241 -10.48 -23.53 -1.55
CA TYR A 241 -11.76 -24.24 -1.75
C TYR A 241 -12.79 -23.33 -2.44
N VAL A 242 -12.79 -22.02 -2.20
CA VAL A 242 -13.71 -21.05 -2.82
C VAL A 242 -13.38 -20.79 -4.30
N GLY A 243 -12.14 -21.00 -4.74
CA GLY A 243 -11.73 -20.90 -6.15
C GLY A 243 -10.51 -20.01 -6.40
N THR A 244 -9.65 -19.80 -5.40
CA THR A 244 -8.34 -19.16 -5.57
C THR A 244 -7.22 -20.19 -5.38
N GLU A 245 -7.24 -21.26 -6.18
CA GLU A 245 -6.32 -22.40 -6.05
C GLU A 245 -4.84 -21.95 -6.04
N TYR A 246 -4.47 -20.97 -6.87
CA TYR A 246 -3.10 -20.43 -6.93
C TYR A 246 -2.63 -19.81 -5.61
N LEU A 247 -3.51 -19.11 -4.88
CA LEU A 247 -3.19 -18.49 -3.59
C LEU A 247 -2.98 -19.56 -2.50
N ARG A 248 -3.81 -20.61 -2.49
CA ARG A 248 -3.63 -21.77 -1.59
C ARG A 248 -2.35 -22.51 -1.90
N ASP A 249 -2.10 -22.81 -3.17
CA ASP A 249 -0.95 -23.63 -3.56
C ASP A 249 0.36 -22.85 -3.40
N SER A 250 0.36 -21.53 -3.63
CA SER A 250 1.45 -20.64 -3.21
C SER A 250 1.64 -20.65 -1.69
N HIS A 251 0.58 -20.53 -0.89
CA HIS A 251 0.70 -20.62 0.58
C HIS A 251 1.31 -21.96 1.03
N ARG A 252 0.90 -23.08 0.44
CA ARG A 252 1.46 -24.41 0.74
C ARG A 252 2.96 -24.47 0.43
N LYS A 253 3.37 -24.02 -0.76
CA LYS A 253 4.79 -23.91 -1.14
C LYS A 253 5.58 -23.05 -0.15
N ILE A 254 5.03 -21.89 0.25
CA ILE A 254 5.67 -21.02 1.26
C ILE A 254 5.79 -21.75 2.60
N ASN A 255 4.73 -22.40 3.09
CA ASN A 255 4.77 -23.13 4.36
C ASN A 255 5.80 -24.27 4.34
N ASP A 256 5.90 -25.01 3.23
CA ASP A 256 6.88 -26.06 3.04
C ASP A 256 8.31 -25.49 3.04
N LEU A 257 8.57 -24.40 2.32
CA LEU A 257 9.87 -23.71 2.36
C LEU A 257 10.18 -23.08 3.73
N ILE A 258 9.18 -22.63 4.49
CA ILE A 258 9.40 -22.19 5.86
C ILE A 258 9.93 -23.35 6.70
N THR A 259 9.35 -24.55 6.59
CA THR A 259 9.79 -25.71 7.37
C THR A 259 11.08 -26.36 6.84
N LEU A 260 11.36 -26.30 5.53
CA LEU A 260 12.54 -26.92 4.94
C LEU A 260 13.77 -25.99 4.90
N ASN A 261 13.57 -24.68 4.69
CA ASN A 261 14.63 -23.69 4.43
C ASN A 261 14.73 -22.57 5.48
N VAL A 262 13.66 -22.22 6.22
CA VAL A 262 13.69 -21.12 7.20
C VAL A 262 13.94 -21.65 8.62
N GLU A 263 13.10 -22.56 9.11
CA GLU A 263 13.16 -23.09 10.48
C GLU A 263 14.43 -23.93 10.75
N THR A 264 15.07 -24.45 9.70
CA THR A 264 16.26 -25.31 9.74
C THR A 264 17.58 -24.55 9.54
N ASN A 265 17.54 -23.31 9.06
CA ASN A 265 18.72 -22.58 8.59
C ASN A 265 19.48 -21.93 9.76
N THR A 266 20.77 -22.27 9.84
CA THR A 266 21.68 -21.79 10.90
C THR A 266 22.04 -20.31 10.74
N ASN A 267 21.93 -19.73 9.55
CA ASN A 267 22.01 -18.29 9.35
C ASN A 267 20.63 -17.65 9.49
N GLN A 268 20.35 -17.14 10.69
CA GLN A 268 19.08 -16.49 11.02
C GLN A 268 18.82 -15.20 10.22
N SER A 269 19.87 -14.54 9.70
CA SER A 269 19.71 -13.38 8.82
C SER A 269 19.17 -13.79 7.46
N ASP A 270 19.80 -14.76 6.81
CA ASP A 270 19.35 -15.31 5.52
C ASP A 270 17.94 -15.89 5.64
N ALA A 271 17.68 -16.64 6.73
CA ALA A 271 16.38 -17.23 6.99
C ALA A 271 15.27 -16.18 7.21
N ARG A 272 15.59 -15.03 7.84
CA ARG A 272 14.66 -13.89 7.94
C ARG A 272 14.43 -13.23 6.59
N GLU A 273 15.48 -13.03 5.81
CA GLU A 273 15.35 -12.50 4.45
C GLU A 273 14.59 -13.44 3.51
N ASP A 274 14.67 -14.76 3.71
CA ASP A 274 13.89 -15.76 2.99
C ASP A 274 12.41 -15.81 3.41
N LEU A 275 12.12 -15.87 4.72
CA LEU A 275 10.74 -15.79 5.22
C LEU A 275 10.07 -14.52 4.70
N LEU A 276 10.79 -13.41 4.81
CA LEU A 276 10.27 -12.15 4.33
C LEU A 276 10.35 -12.04 2.81
N ALA A 277 11.17 -12.78 2.06
CA ALA A 277 11.06 -12.87 0.59
C ALA A 277 9.74 -13.48 0.15
N MET A 278 9.29 -14.50 0.88
CA MET A 278 7.96 -15.06 0.75
C MET A 278 6.85 -14.14 1.32
N ASN A 279 7.19 -12.93 1.79
CA ASN A 279 6.24 -11.93 2.30
C ASN A 279 6.49 -10.44 1.88
N PHE A 280 7.57 -10.03 1.14
CA PHE A 280 8.07 -8.68 0.67
C PHE A 280 9.08 -7.82 1.55
N LYS A 281 9.95 -6.89 0.97
CA LYS A 281 10.95 -5.93 1.65
C LYS A 281 10.96 -4.48 1.10
N ILE A 282 11.40 -3.52 1.94
CA ILE A 282 12.19 -2.29 1.62
C ILE A 282 13.72 -2.46 1.44
N ILE A 283 14.32 -1.74 0.48
CA ILE A 283 15.69 -1.95 -0.01
C ILE A 283 16.68 -0.76 0.13
N SER A 284 16.59 0.13 1.15
CA SER A 284 17.58 1.24 1.30
C SER A 284 17.66 1.88 2.70
N GLY A 285 18.86 2.33 3.12
CA GLY A 285 19.03 3.31 4.22
C GLY A 285 19.99 2.91 5.35
N GLU A 286 20.43 1.66 5.41
CA GLU A 286 21.37 1.17 6.45
C GLU A 286 22.81 1.66 6.23
N ASP A 287 23.17 1.88 4.97
CA ASP A 287 24.49 2.31 4.49
C ASP A 287 24.89 3.75 4.90
N VAL A 288 23.93 4.54 5.38
CA VAL A 288 24.18 5.92 5.85
C VAL A 288 24.33 6.04 7.37
N LEU A 289 24.36 4.95 8.12
CA LEU A 289 24.69 4.98 9.55
C LEU A 289 26.18 4.76 9.79
N LYS A 290 26.80 5.64 10.59
CA LYS A 290 28.19 5.48 11.07
C LYS A 290 28.18 5.31 12.59
N VAL A 291 28.93 4.33 13.06
CA VAL A 291 29.08 4.04 14.50
C VAL A 291 30.45 4.52 14.97
N TYR A 292 30.49 5.20 16.12
CA TYR A 292 31.71 5.52 16.84
C TYR A 292 31.68 4.85 18.21
N ASP A 293 32.68 4.02 18.46
CA ASP A 293 32.83 3.26 19.71
C ASP A 293 33.63 4.08 20.72
N ASP A 294 32.92 4.67 21.68
CA ASP A 294 33.47 5.41 22.79
C ASP A 294 33.70 4.47 23.97
N LYS A 295 34.95 4.31 24.40
CA LYS A 295 35.35 3.40 25.49
C LYS A 295 36.02 4.17 26.63
N PRO A 296 35.25 4.60 27.65
CA PRO A 296 35.78 5.39 28.75
C PRO A 296 36.90 4.65 29.51
N PRO A 297 38.03 5.30 29.81
CA PRO A 297 39.12 4.67 30.56
C PRO A 297 38.65 4.11 31.91
N GLY A 298 38.86 2.81 32.12
CA GLY A 298 38.43 2.11 33.34
C GLY A 298 37.01 1.53 33.30
N SER A 299 36.20 1.85 32.29
CA SER A 299 34.90 1.20 32.09
C SER A 299 35.05 -0.18 31.43
N LYS A 300 34.20 -1.14 31.83
CA LYS A 300 34.01 -2.39 31.07
C LYS A 300 33.11 -2.19 29.85
N ASN A 301 32.31 -1.12 29.84
CA ASN A 301 31.32 -0.88 28.81
C ASN A 301 31.91 -0.12 27.62
N THR A 302 31.46 -0.46 26.42
CA THR A 302 31.69 0.29 25.17
C THR A 302 30.38 0.99 24.80
N ILE A 303 30.44 2.27 24.50
CA ILE A 303 29.29 3.10 24.13
C ILE A 303 29.31 3.28 22.62
N HIS A 304 28.35 2.69 21.93
CA HIS A 304 28.20 2.79 20.49
C HIS A 304 27.33 3.99 20.17
N ARG A 305 27.95 5.06 19.66
CA ARG A 305 27.27 6.29 19.26
C ARG A 305 26.96 6.21 17.77
N HIS A 306 25.69 6.26 17.38
CA HIS A 306 25.24 6.09 16.00
C HIS A 306 24.89 7.46 15.40
N PHE A 307 25.46 7.77 14.25
CA PHE A 307 25.33 9.07 13.58
C PHE A 307 24.91 8.90 12.12
N CYS A 308 24.13 9.85 11.60
CA CYS A 308 23.90 9.96 10.17
C CYS A 308 25.21 10.38 9.48
N SER A 309 25.66 9.59 8.51
CA SER A 309 26.93 9.81 7.79
C SER A 309 26.96 11.07 6.94
N ASN A 310 25.79 11.61 6.59
CA ASN A 310 25.62 12.78 5.73
C ASN A 310 25.61 14.11 6.49
N CYS A 311 24.96 14.19 7.66
CA CYS A 311 24.85 15.42 8.46
C CYS A 311 25.60 15.36 9.80
N SER A 312 26.18 14.22 10.16
CA SER A 312 26.83 13.97 11.46
C SER A 312 25.93 14.13 12.69
N SER A 313 24.61 14.25 12.51
CA SER A 313 23.65 14.29 13.62
C SER A 313 23.71 12.99 14.41
N PRO A 314 23.80 13.03 15.75
CA PRO A 314 23.63 11.85 16.59
C PRO A 314 22.18 11.37 16.46
N ILE A 315 21.99 10.08 16.17
CA ILE A 315 20.66 9.49 15.99
C ILE A 315 20.25 8.78 17.29
N TYR A 316 21.09 7.86 17.76
CA TYR A 316 20.92 7.19 19.06
C TYR A 316 22.26 6.68 19.60
N THR A 317 22.25 6.22 20.85
CA THR A 317 23.39 5.59 21.52
C THR A 317 22.96 4.28 22.18
N THR A 318 23.75 3.23 21.98
CA THR A 318 23.62 1.95 22.69
C THR A 318 24.88 1.66 23.49
N ALA A 319 24.83 0.73 24.44
CA ALA A 319 26.00 0.31 25.22
C ALA A 319 26.14 -1.22 25.20
N THR A 320 27.38 -1.71 25.30
CA THR A 320 27.69 -3.14 25.46
C THR A 320 28.70 -3.34 26.59
N GLY A 321 28.75 -4.54 27.20
CA GLY A 321 29.73 -4.93 28.22
C GLY A 321 29.17 -5.14 29.63
N THR A 322 27.90 -4.80 29.87
CA THR A 322 27.14 -5.12 31.10
C THR A 322 25.70 -5.42 30.69
N PRO A 323 25.15 -6.63 30.95
CA PRO A 323 23.84 -7.06 30.43
C PRO A 323 22.66 -6.15 30.76
N GLU A 324 22.72 -5.43 31.90
CA GLU A 324 21.70 -4.49 32.35
C GLU A 324 21.57 -3.24 31.45
N TYR A 325 22.64 -2.90 30.71
CA TYR A 325 22.69 -1.73 29.81
C TYR A 325 22.71 -2.10 28.33
N GLU A 326 22.88 -3.39 27.99
CA GLU A 326 22.83 -3.90 26.61
C GLU A 326 21.45 -3.77 25.96
N SER A 327 20.39 -3.66 26.77
CA SER A 327 19.02 -3.34 26.34
C SER A 327 18.69 -1.83 26.38
N MET A 328 19.63 -0.96 26.79
CA MET A 328 19.33 0.45 27.03
C MET A 328 19.67 1.33 25.81
N LEU A 329 18.63 1.75 25.10
CA LEU A 329 18.72 2.70 23.99
C LEU A 329 18.57 4.14 24.52
N THR A 330 19.57 4.99 24.29
CA THR A 330 19.52 6.43 24.63
C THR A 330 19.37 7.26 23.37
N VAL A 331 18.25 7.97 23.24
CA VAL A 331 17.96 8.90 22.13
C VAL A 331 18.08 10.33 22.65
N THR A 332 18.61 11.25 21.84
CA THR A 332 18.84 12.64 22.27
C THR A 332 17.60 13.47 21.93
N ALA A 333 16.99 14.13 22.93
CA ALA A 333 15.81 14.96 22.66
C ALA A 333 16.13 16.08 21.65
N GLY A 334 15.28 16.23 20.63
CA GLY A 334 15.50 17.16 19.50
C GLY A 334 16.22 16.57 18.28
N THR A 335 16.64 15.30 18.30
CA THR A 335 17.07 14.56 17.08
C THR A 335 15.92 13.78 16.43
N MET A 336 14.76 13.78 17.06
CA MET A 336 13.47 13.35 16.52
C MET A 336 12.60 14.59 16.31
N ASP A 337 11.90 14.68 15.19
CA ASP A 337 10.85 15.70 14.98
C ASP A 337 9.57 15.19 15.67
N LEU A 338 9.16 15.86 16.75
CA LEU A 338 8.17 15.33 17.70
C LEU A 338 6.82 16.05 17.66
N GLY A 339 6.68 17.09 16.83
CA GLY A 339 5.44 17.87 16.73
C GLY A 339 5.00 18.49 18.06
N ASN A 340 3.68 18.71 18.20
CA ASN A 340 3.08 19.46 19.30
C ASN A 340 2.70 18.61 20.53
N ASP A 341 3.43 17.53 20.87
CA ASP A 341 3.87 17.31 22.25
C ASP A 341 4.80 16.08 22.45
N SER A 342 5.50 16.10 23.59
CA SER A 342 6.72 15.37 23.95
C SER A 342 6.73 13.83 23.84
N TRP A 343 7.81 13.30 23.25
CA TRP A 343 8.38 11.97 23.59
C TRP A 343 8.57 11.85 25.10
N LYS A 344 8.18 10.71 25.69
CA LYS A 344 8.48 10.36 27.08
C LYS A 344 9.11 8.97 27.20
N PRO A 345 10.00 8.76 28.19
CA PRO A 345 10.91 7.62 28.25
C PRO A 345 10.22 6.32 28.72
N SER A 346 11.01 5.26 28.97
CA SER A 346 10.58 3.93 29.45
C SER A 346 9.81 3.90 30.79
N MET A 347 9.52 5.07 31.36
CA MET A 347 8.41 5.31 32.26
C MET A 347 7.48 6.35 31.62
N GLU A 348 6.33 5.90 31.11
CA GLU A 348 5.04 6.58 31.25
C GLU A 348 3.86 5.65 30.89
N LEU A 349 2.64 6.02 31.29
CA LEU A 349 1.50 5.10 31.45
C LEU A 349 0.25 5.48 30.62
N PHE A 350 -0.52 4.42 30.28
CA PHE A 350 -1.96 4.33 29.95
C PHE A 350 -2.35 3.86 28.52
N CYS A 351 -3.60 3.37 28.38
CA CYS A 351 -3.94 2.19 27.58
C CYS A 351 -5.04 2.36 26.50
N ASP A 352 -4.98 1.45 25.50
CA ASP A 352 -6.07 0.61 24.94
C ASP A 352 -6.76 0.93 23.57
N ILE A 353 -6.91 -0.16 22.77
CA ILE A 353 -7.99 -0.53 21.79
C ILE A 353 -8.04 -0.06 20.27
N LEU A 354 -8.07 -1.08 19.36
CA LEU A 354 -8.64 -1.25 17.97
C LEU A 354 -8.05 -0.65 16.61
N GLN A 355 -7.75 -1.54 15.62
CA GLN A 355 -8.16 -1.56 14.15
C GLN A 355 -7.63 -0.53 13.06
N VAL A 356 -7.65 -0.72 11.69
CA VAL A 356 -7.67 -1.85 10.67
C VAL A 356 -7.54 -1.34 9.17
N ALA A 357 -7.13 -2.20 8.19
CA ALA A 357 -7.45 -2.29 6.71
C ALA A 357 -6.83 -1.47 5.51
N ASN A 358 -6.00 -2.08 4.62
CA ASN A 358 -6.12 -2.24 3.11
C ASN A 358 -4.83 -2.68 2.28
N SER A 359 -4.94 -3.68 1.35
CA SER A 359 -3.97 -4.21 0.30
C SER A 359 -4.58 -5.25 -0.67
N LEU A 360 -5.24 -6.33 -0.20
CA LEU A 360 -5.95 -7.27 -1.10
C LEU A 360 -7.34 -6.76 -1.55
N VAL A 361 -7.58 -5.48 -1.34
CA VAL A 361 -8.63 -4.70 -2.02
C VAL A 361 -8.42 -4.72 -3.53
N ALA A 362 -7.18 -4.54 -3.97
CA ALA A 362 -6.83 -4.36 -5.38
C ALA A 362 -7.22 -5.52 -6.31
N TYR A 363 -7.24 -6.74 -5.77
CA TYR A 363 -7.56 -7.95 -6.54
C TYR A 363 -9.06 -8.29 -6.50
N TYR A 364 -9.84 -7.63 -5.63
CA TYR A 364 -11.26 -7.92 -5.40
C TYR A 364 -12.20 -6.71 -5.57
N THR A 365 -11.71 -5.52 -5.92
CA THR A 365 -12.60 -4.43 -6.37
C THR A 365 -13.18 -4.66 -7.76
N ASN A 366 -12.61 -5.59 -8.52
CA ASN A 366 -13.25 -6.21 -9.69
C ASN A 366 -14.35 -7.24 -9.35
N ALA A 367 -14.62 -7.53 -8.06
CA ALA A 367 -15.57 -8.55 -7.58
C ALA A 367 -16.89 -8.00 -6.99
N GLU A 368 -16.84 -6.85 -6.31
CA GLU A 368 -18.02 -6.23 -5.69
C GLU A 368 -19.05 -5.73 -6.73
N THR A 369 -18.55 -5.50 -7.94
CA THR A 369 -19.21 -5.35 -9.24
C THR A 369 -20.54 -6.11 -9.41
N ASP A 370 -20.61 -7.42 -9.15
CA ASP A 370 -21.75 -8.27 -9.57
C ASP A 370 -22.91 -8.33 -8.57
N LEU A 371 -22.73 -7.83 -7.34
CA LEU A 371 -23.69 -8.05 -6.24
C LEU A 371 -24.91 -7.12 -6.29
N CYS A 372 -24.86 -6.01 -7.03
CA CYS A 372 -25.93 -4.99 -7.07
C CYS A 372 -26.89 -5.09 -8.28
N ALA A 373 -26.63 -5.96 -9.27
CA ALA A 373 -27.32 -5.91 -10.57
C ALA A 373 -28.43 -6.96 -10.78
N SER A 374 -28.64 -7.91 -9.86
CA SER A 374 -29.44 -9.12 -10.13
C SER A 374 -30.87 -9.14 -9.55
N TRP A 375 -31.29 -8.15 -8.75
CA TRP A 375 -32.67 -8.08 -8.20
C TRP A 375 -33.23 -6.65 -8.18
N PRO A 376 -34.50 -6.43 -8.53
CA PRO A 376 -35.09 -5.10 -8.62
C PRO A 376 -35.40 -4.51 -7.25
N ILE A 377 -34.59 -3.53 -6.81
CA ILE A 377 -34.91 -2.68 -5.66
C ILE A 377 -35.95 -1.62 -6.10
N PRO A 378 -37.11 -1.49 -5.43
CA PRO A 378 -38.14 -0.55 -5.87
C PRO A 378 -37.74 0.93 -5.71
N ASN A 379 -37.74 1.66 -6.83
CA ASN A 379 -37.98 3.11 -6.97
C ASN A 379 -37.55 4.03 -5.81
N TRP A 380 -36.28 4.42 -5.79
CA TRP A 380 -35.88 5.71 -5.21
C TRP A 380 -35.88 6.76 -6.32
N ARG A 381 -36.61 7.88 -6.12
CA ARG A 381 -36.73 8.93 -7.14
C ARG A 381 -35.44 9.74 -7.21
N VAL A 382 -34.71 9.59 -8.32
CA VAL A 382 -33.58 10.46 -8.68
C VAL A 382 -34.09 11.88 -8.93
N ALA A 383 -33.31 12.89 -8.54
CA ALA A 383 -33.60 14.30 -8.83
C ALA A 383 -33.57 14.58 -10.35
N PRO A 384 -34.34 15.54 -10.86
CA PRO A 384 -34.38 15.82 -12.30
C PRO A 384 -33.06 16.40 -12.81
N PRO A 385 -32.66 16.12 -14.07
CA PRO A 385 -31.43 16.65 -14.66
C PRO A 385 -31.54 18.16 -14.91
N MET A 386 -30.43 18.88 -14.70
CA MET A 386 -30.28 20.26 -15.20
C MET A 386 -29.83 20.25 -16.68
N PRO A 387 -30.17 21.30 -17.46
CA PRO A 387 -30.02 21.28 -18.91
C PRO A 387 -28.55 21.40 -19.36
N ALA A 388 -28.26 20.82 -20.52
CA ALA A 388 -26.95 20.85 -21.15
C ALA A 388 -26.53 22.27 -21.61
N MET A 389 -25.23 22.53 -21.57
CA MET A 389 -24.57 23.47 -22.48
C MET A 389 -23.60 22.71 -23.39
N ASP A 390 -23.37 23.29 -24.56
CA ASP A 390 -22.66 22.68 -25.70
C ASP A 390 -21.49 23.59 -26.15
N SER A 391 -20.68 23.08 -27.08
CA SER A 391 -19.55 23.70 -27.80
C SER A 391 -18.14 23.61 -27.18
N GLY A 392 -17.38 22.61 -27.65
CA GLY A 392 -16.06 22.68 -28.32
C GLY A 392 -14.86 23.42 -27.67
N ASN A 393 -13.61 23.00 -27.83
CA ASN A 393 -12.98 21.91 -28.60
C ASN A 393 -11.63 21.53 -27.94
N VAL A 394 -11.11 20.32 -28.17
CA VAL A 394 -9.69 19.99 -28.51
C VAL A 394 -9.57 18.46 -28.70
N GLU A 395 -8.58 18.01 -29.47
CA GLU A 395 -8.53 16.71 -30.13
C GLU A 395 -8.35 15.47 -29.24
N LEU A 396 -8.93 14.37 -29.70
CA LEU A 396 -8.71 13.00 -29.26
C LEU A 396 -7.64 12.33 -30.14
N ILE A 397 -6.64 11.71 -29.53
CA ILE A 397 -5.94 10.58 -30.17
C ILE A 397 -6.54 9.31 -29.57
N MET A 398 -7.50 8.73 -30.29
CA MET A 398 -7.94 7.36 -30.05
C MET A 398 -7.08 6.44 -30.91
N ASP A 399 -6.17 5.69 -30.28
CA ASP A 399 -5.69 4.45 -30.91
C ASP A 399 -6.63 3.29 -30.54
N LYS A 400 -6.57 2.20 -31.31
CA LYS A 400 -7.62 1.16 -31.29
C LYS A 400 -7.54 0.18 -30.11
N ASP A 401 -6.50 0.28 -29.30
CA ASP A 401 -6.07 -0.78 -28.38
C ASP A 401 -6.02 -0.38 -26.88
N GLY A 402 -6.37 0.85 -26.48
CA GLY A 402 -6.40 1.23 -25.05
C GLY A 402 -6.64 2.71 -24.72
N PHE A 403 -6.79 3.02 -23.42
CA PHE A 403 -6.89 4.38 -22.88
C PHE A 403 -5.65 4.73 -22.03
N SER A 404 -4.91 5.79 -22.40
CA SER A 404 -3.89 6.43 -21.54
C SER A 404 -4.44 7.70 -20.89
N ILE A 405 -3.99 8.02 -19.67
CA ILE A 405 -4.34 9.27 -18.97
C ILE A 405 -3.07 10.02 -18.61
N VAL A 406 -2.88 11.21 -19.21
CA VAL A 406 -1.72 12.07 -18.99
C VAL A 406 -1.96 13.01 -17.81
N TYR A 407 -1.08 12.94 -16.80
CA TYR A 407 -0.98 13.92 -15.74
C TYR A 407 0.32 14.72 -15.90
N SER A 408 0.25 16.05 -15.86
CA SER A 408 1.45 16.91 -15.81
C SER A 408 1.55 17.67 -14.49
N LEU A 409 2.43 17.24 -13.60
CA LEU A 409 2.79 17.98 -12.39
C LEU A 409 3.94 18.96 -12.73
N TRP A 410 3.59 20.21 -13.05
CA TRP A 410 4.57 21.29 -13.19
C TRP A 410 4.89 21.92 -11.82
N PRO A 411 6.15 22.32 -11.56
CA PRO A 411 6.45 23.19 -10.44
C PRO A 411 5.75 24.55 -10.63
N ALA A 412 5.33 25.17 -9.52
CA ALA A 412 4.59 26.43 -9.55
C ALA A 412 5.31 27.52 -10.36
N PRO A 413 4.58 28.35 -11.13
CA PRO A 413 5.20 29.35 -12.00
C PRO A 413 6.01 30.36 -11.18
N GLN A 414 7.31 30.46 -11.46
CA GLN A 414 8.13 31.53 -10.94
C GLN A 414 7.62 32.86 -11.51
N THR A 415 7.16 33.74 -10.63
CA THR A 415 6.87 35.14 -10.98
C THR A 415 8.16 35.83 -11.40
N LEU A 416 8.30 36.06 -12.71
CA LEU A 416 9.29 36.98 -13.27
C LEU A 416 8.90 38.44 -12.96
N PRO A 417 9.87 39.38 -12.97
CA PRO A 417 9.89 40.54 -12.06
C PRO A 417 8.92 41.68 -12.39
#